data_AF-A0A7V6MPB0-F1
#
_entry.id   AF-A0A7V6MPB0-F1
#
_cell.length_a   1.000
_cell.length_b   1.000
_cell.length_c   1.000
_cell.angle_alpha   90.00
_cell.angle_beta   90.00
_cell.angle_gamma   90.00
#
_symmetry.space_group_name_H-M   'P 1'
#
loop_
_entity.id
_entity.type
_entity.pdbx_description
1 polymer ?
#
loop_
_entity_poly.entity_id
_entity_poly.type
_entity_poly.pdbx_seq_one_letter_code
_entity_poly.pdbx_strand_id
1 'polypeptide(L)' 'LLKNIAMRGREYEKSITSDYLSGIQESYFTFFRQHQENRYLVLDVSNIDFVACHDDYLKVKEMIFTEPVAQGINLRNF' A
#
# COMPACT_ATOMS: atom_id res chain seq x y z
N LEU A 1 0.14 8.35 4.66
CA LEU A 1 -1.07 7.74 5.27
C LEU A 1 -1.78 8.62 6.31
N LEU A 2 -1.09 9.18 7.31
CA LEU A 2 -1.72 10.05 8.33
C LEU A 2 -2.51 11.23 7.74
N LYS A 3 -1.99 11.89 6.70
CA LYS A 3 -2.72 12.91 5.93
C LYS A 3 -4.06 12.40 5.41
N ASN A 4 -4.08 11.18 4.87
CA ASN A 4 -5.30 10.56 4.32
C ASN A 4 -6.29 10.18 5.43
N ILE A 5 -5.81 9.73 6.60
CA ILE A 5 -6.65 9.50 7.78
C ILE A 5 -7.33 10.80 8.22
N ALA A 6 -6.56 11.88 8.34
CA ALA A 6 -7.08 13.18 8.74
C ALA A 6 -8.16 13.69 7.76
N MET A 7 -7.92 13.57 6.45
CA MET A 7 -8.86 13.97 5.41
C MET A 7 -10.20 13.20 5.45
N ARG A 8 -10.23 11.97 5.97
CA ARG A 8 -11.47 11.18 6.10
C ARG A 8 -12.36 11.65 7.24
N GLY A 9 -11.84 12.37 8.23
CA GLY A 9 -12.62 12.96 9.32
C GLY A 9 -13.35 11.96 10.22
N ARG A 10 -12.88 10.70 10.31
CA ARG A 10 -13.51 9.65 11.13
C ARG A 10 -13.14 9.84 12.60
N GLU A 11 -14.14 10.04 13.45
CA GLU A 11 -13.93 10.28 14.90
C GLU A 11 -13.10 9.19 15.59
N TYR A 12 -13.34 7.92 15.24
CA TYR A 12 -12.63 6.79 15.82
C TYR A 12 -11.18 6.64 15.32
N GLU A 13 -10.80 7.31 14.22
CA GLU A 13 -9.42 7.28 13.71
C GLU A 13 -8.53 8.38 14.35
N LYS A 14 -9.10 9.29 15.17
CA LYS A 14 -8.36 10.43 15.75
C LYS A 14 -7.22 10.05 16.69
N SER A 15 -7.31 8.88 17.34
CA SER A 15 -6.28 8.37 18.24
C SER A 15 -5.18 7.57 17.53
N ILE A 16 -5.28 7.38 16.20
CA ILE A 16 -4.30 6.61 15.44
C ILE A 16 -2.97 7.36 15.41
N THR A 17 -1.93 6.73 15.95
CA THR A 17 -0.56 7.26 15.96
C THR A 17 0.26 6.76 14.79
N SER A 18 1.37 7.44 14.50
CA SER A 18 2.35 6.97 13.51
C SER A 18 2.89 5.59 13.89
N ASP A 19 3.23 5.38 15.16
CA ASP A 19 3.79 4.11 15.65
C ASP A 19 2.82 2.95 15.48
N TYR A 20 1.53 3.20 15.72
CA TYR A 20 0.49 2.20 15.50
C TYR A 20 0.42 1.78 14.02
N LEU A 21 0.48 2.74 13.10
CA LEU A 21 0.47 2.45 11.66
C LEU A 21 1.74 1.69 11.23
N SER A 22 2.90 2.05 11.76
CA SER A 22 4.15 1.34 11.53
C SER A 22 4.06 -0.12 12.01
N GLY A 23 3.45 -0.36 13.19
CA GLY A 23 3.23 -1.70 13.71
C GLY A 23 2.30 -2.56 12.84
N ILE A 24 1.25 -1.95 12.27
CA ILE A 24 0.38 -2.63 11.30
C ILE A 24 1.16 -3.00 10.04
N GLN A 25 1.92 -2.05 9.48
CA GLN A 25 2.73 -2.30 8.28
C GLN A 25 3.71 -3.46 8.52
N GLU A 26 4.44 -3.44 9.62
CA GLU A 26 5.39 -4.50 9.98
C GLU A 26 4.70 -5.86 10.15
N SER A 27 3.48 -5.87 10.71
CA SER A 27 2.69 -7.09 10.87
C SER A 27 2.32 -7.71 9.52
N TYR A 28 1.92 -6.89 8.54
CA TYR A 28 1.66 -7.35 7.17
C TYR A 28 2.92 -7.93 6.51
N PHE A 29 4.05 -7.22 6.57
CA PHE A 29 5.30 -7.71 5.99
C PHE A 29 5.79 -8.98 6.68
N THR A 30 5.60 -9.11 7.99
CA THR A 30 5.88 -10.35 8.73
C THR A 30 5.04 -11.50 8.22
N PHE A 31 3.73 -11.30 8.05
CA PHE A 31 2.83 -12.30 7.49
C PHE A 31 3.26 -12.74 6.08
N PHE A 32 3.61 -11.79 5.20
CA PHE A 32 4.08 -12.11 3.85
C PHE A 32 5.37 -12.94 3.85
N ARG A 33 6.32 -12.59 4.73
CA ARG A 33 7.59 -13.33 4.87
C ARG A 33 7.42 -14.75 5.39
N GLN A 34 6.34 -15.02 6.14
CA GLN A 34 6.00 -16.36 6.64
C GLN A 34 5.35 -17.25 5.58
N HIS A 35 4.79 -16.67 4.52
CA HIS A 35 4.01 -17.37 3.49
C HIS A 35 4.56 -17.09 2.08
N GLN A 36 5.86 -17.36 1.88
CA GLN A 36 6.57 -17.00 0.64
C GLN A 36 6.10 -17.77 -0.60
N GLU A 37 5.32 -18.85 -0.42
CA GLU A 37 4.69 -19.59 -1.50
C GLU A 37 3.63 -18.76 -2.25
N ASN A 38 3.06 -17.76 -1.58
CA ASN A 38 2.09 -16.84 -2.14
C ASN A 38 2.76 -15.74 -2.97
N ARG A 39 1.96 -15.06 -3.79
CA ARG A 39 2.40 -13.94 -4.63
C ARG A 39 1.85 -12.64 -4.07
N TYR A 40 2.72 -11.75 -3.61
CA TYR A 40 2.34 -10.44 -3.10
C TYR A 40 2.88 -9.36 -4.03
N LEU A 41 1.99 -8.51 -4.54
CA LEU A 41 2.35 -7.26 -5.21
C LEU A 41 2.14 -6.12 -4.23
N VAL A 42 3.21 -5.42 -3.88
CA VAL A 42 3.19 -4.25 -3.00
C VAL A 42 3.51 -3.03 -3.84
N LEU A 43 2.60 -2.06 -3.85
CA LEU A 43 2.73 -0.82 -4.59
C LEU A 43 2.99 0.34 -3.63
N ASP A 44 4.15 0.98 -3.72
CA ASP A 44 4.42 2.22 -3.00
C ASP A 44 3.81 3.41 -3.75
N VAL A 45 2.65 3.84 -3.26
CA VAL A 45 1.87 4.95 -3.82
C VAL A 45 2.15 6.29 -3.14
N SER A 46 3.23 6.41 -2.37
CA SER A 46 3.49 7.61 -1.55
C SER A 46 3.67 8.90 -2.36
N ASN A 47 4.09 8.79 -3.62
CA ASN A 47 4.42 9.91 -4.51
C ASN A 47 3.40 10.17 -5.63
N ILE A 48 2.29 9.44 -5.65
CA ILE A 48 1.23 9.59 -6.67
C ILE A 48 -0.13 9.81 -6.01
N ASP A 49 -1.06 10.38 -6.78
CA ASP A 49 -2.44 10.55 -6.34
C ASP A 49 -3.40 9.87 -7.32
N PHE A 50 -3.49 8.55 -7.26
CA PHE A 50 -4.40 7.77 -8.11
C PHE A 50 -5.90 8.01 -7.81
N VAL A 51 -6.23 8.84 -6.81
CA VAL A 51 -7.61 9.23 -6.50
C VAL A 51 -7.99 10.49 -7.27
N ALA A 52 -7.11 11.51 -7.26
CA ALA A 52 -7.37 12.79 -7.93
C ALA A 52 -6.78 12.88 -9.35
N CYS A 53 -5.76 12.08 -9.67
CA CYS A 53 -5.06 12.08 -10.95
C CYS A 53 -5.39 10.82 -11.77
N HIS A 54 -6.03 11.02 -12.91
CA HIS A 54 -6.39 9.91 -13.81
C HIS A 54 -5.16 9.20 -14.38
N ASP A 55 -4.10 9.93 -14.70
CA ASP A 55 -2.87 9.35 -15.25
C ASP A 55 -2.18 8.45 -14.21
N ASP A 56 -2.16 8.85 -12.93
CA ASP A 56 -1.62 8.02 -11.85
C ASP A 56 -2.46 6.75 -11.63
N TYR A 57 -3.78 6.87 -11.77
CA TYR A 57 -4.67 5.70 -11.78
C TYR A 57 -4.34 4.73 -12.92
N LEU A 58 -4.05 5.23 -14.12
CA LEU A 58 -3.64 4.40 -15.26
C LEU A 58 -2.32 3.69 -14.98
N LYS A 59 -1.32 4.36 -14.38
CA LYS A 59 -0.07 3.73 -13.96
C LYS A 59 -0.30 2.57 -12.98
N VAL A 60 -1.20 2.76 -12.00
CA VAL A 60 -1.56 1.70 -11.04
C VAL A 60 -2.17 0.49 -11.76
N LYS A 61 -3.08 0.71 -12.70
CA LYS A 61 -3.66 -0.38 -13.50
C LYS A 61 -2.60 -1.10 -14.32
N GLU A 62 -1.73 -0.36 -15.00
CA GLU A 62 -0.67 -0.93 -15.83
C GLU A 62 0.24 -1.83 -15.01
N MET A 63 0.67 -1.39 -13.82
CA MET A 63 1.44 -2.19 -12.89
C MET A 63 0.72 -3.49 -12.51
N ILE A 64 -0.57 -3.44 -12.18
CA ILE A 64 -1.33 -4.62 -11.72
C ILE A 64 -1.49 -5.66 -12.84
N PHE A 65 -1.73 -5.22 -14.09
CA PHE A 65 -2.20 -6.12 -15.15
C PHE A 65 -1.14 -6.48 -16.20
N THR A 66 0.01 -5.81 -16.25
CA THR A 66 0.99 -6.00 -17.34
C THR A 66 2.16 -6.88 -16.94
N GLU A 67 2.66 -6.74 -15.72
CA GLU A 67 3.87 -7.43 -15.29
C GLU A 67 3.56 -8.65 -14.40
N PRO A 68 4.14 -9.83 -14.69
CA PRO A 68 3.96 -11.00 -13.84
C PRO A 68 4.52 -10.75 -12.43
N VAL A 69 3.86 -11.34 -11.44
CA VAL A 69 4.24 -11.30 -10.02
C VAL A 69 4.86 -12.64 -9.66
N ALA A 70 6.11 -12.65 -9.21
CA ALA A 70 6.79 -13.85 -8.74
C ALA A 70 6.26 -14.28 -7.36
N GLN A 71 6.61 -15.49 -6.93
CA GLN A 71 6.39 -15.90 -5.54
C GLN A 71 7.15 -14.99 -4.57
N GLY A 72 6.60 -14.80 -3.38
CA GLY A 72 7.10 -13.86 -2.39
C GLY A 72 6.62 -12.43 -2.65
N ILE A 73 7.41 -11.48 -2.13
CA ILE A 73 7.08 -10.06 -2.09
C ILE A 73 7.70 -9.36 -3.30
N ASN A 74 6.86 -8.70 -4.10
CA ASN A 74 7.26 -7.93 -5.26
C ASN A 74 6.90 -6.46 -4.99
N LEU A 75 7.89 -5.67 -4.58
CA LEU A 75 7.72 -4.24 -4.32
C LEU A 75 7.93 -3.44 -5.61
N ARG A 76 7.01 -2.53 -5.92
CA ARG A 76 7.13 -1.59 -7.04
C ARG A 76 6.78 -0.17 -6.58
N ASN A 77 7.48 0.80 -7.15
CA ASN A 77 7.37 2.21 -6.77
C ASN A 77 6.94 3.04 -7.99
N PHE A 78 6.27 4.17 -7.74
CA PHE A 78 5.88 5.15 -8.76
C PHE A 78 6.74 6.41 -8.73
#